data_AF-V4VIR1-F1
#
_entry.id   AF-V4VIR1-F1
#
_cell.length_a   1.000
_cell.length_b   1.000
_cell.length_c   1.000
_cell.angle_alpha   90.00
_cell.angle_beta   90.00
_cell.angle_gamma   90.00
#
_symmetry.space_group_name_H-M   'P 1'
#
loop_
_entity.id
_entity.type
_entity.pdbx_description
1 polymer ?
#
loop_
_entity_poly.entity_id
_entity_poly.type
_entity_poly.pdbx_seq_one_letter_code
_entity_poly.pdbx_strand_id
1 'polypeptide(L)'
;MRGKSSGTEIPPLNTTEPIRRTALNRVFAVVYTCAIFALLYHRVETLTIRSRNPLVLVVSFCLLLSDVILALMWATTQAFRMRPIHRREFPGNLQKVVRPREFPALDVFICTADPYKEPPLSVVNTALSVMAYDYPTEKLSVYVSDDGGSALTFFAFMEAAKFAAHWLPFCRKFNLMERNPRAYFSSSSSTSTHACCSEIKMMYESMKVKVEHVVESGKVGDENITGDREREAFSKWTDDFTRHEHPTVIQVLLETSKDRDITGHFMPNLVYVSREKSKTSPHRFKAGALNVLLRVSAIMTNAPMVLTLDCDMSSNDPQTPLRVLCYISDPATRPNLSFVQFPQRFRGLSKNDIYASEFKRLFLINFLGMDGLKGPNHVGTGAFFCRRSLFGSPSTLISPEIPQLHPNHVVDKDKPIHESPAMLSLAHHVAGCNYENQTKWGSKMGIRYGSLVEDYYTGYLLHCEGWRSIFCNPDRPAFYGDAPTTLVDLLNQHKRWAIGLLEVAFSRYCPITFGIRTMGLMGLAYAHYSFWPIWSIPIMVYAFLPQLALASGISIFPKVCHH
;
A
#
# COMPACT_ATOMS: atom_id res chain seq x y z
N MET A 1 28.79 13.40 45.21
CA MET A 1 28.83 14.39 44.11
C MET A 1 29.40 13.71 42.87
N ARG A 2 28.55 13.29 41.92
CA ARG A 2 28.96 12.95 40.55
C ARG A 2 28.31 14.00 39.65
N GLY A 3 29.14 14.71 38.89
CA GLY A 3 28.74 15.88 38.11
C GLY A 3 27.61 15.55 37.15
N LYS A 4 26.51 16.31 37.28
CA LYS A 4 25.51 16.44 36.24
C LYS A 4 26.17 17.17 35.07
N SER A 5 26.56 16.44 34.03
CA SER A 5 26.75 17.05 32.72
C SER A 5 25.36 17.45 32.20
N SER A 6 25.05 18.73 32.24
CA SER A 6 23.84 19.32 31.65
C SER A 6 23.95 19.35 30.12
N GLY A 7 24.02 18.18 29.50
CA GLY A 7 23.69 18.03 28.09
C GLY A 7 22.17 17.96 27.99
N THR A 8 21.54 18.92 27.32
CA THR A 8 20.13 18.81 26.94
C THR A 8 19.91 17.53 26.14
N GLU A 9 19.39 16.49 26.79
CA GLU A 9 19.00 15.25 26.11
C GLU A 9 17.97 15.59 25.03
N ILE A 10 18.30 15.29 23.78
CA ILE A 10 17.38 15.43 22.66
C ILE A 10 16.20 14.49 22.92
N PRO A 11 14.95 14.99 22.96
CA PRO A 11 13.82 14.15 23.27
C PRO A 11 13.60 13.09 22.18
N PRO A 12 13.14 11.89 22.54
CA PRO A 12 12.98 10.80 21.57
C PRO A 12 11.93 11.16 20.52
N LEU A 13 12.20 10.79 19.26
CA LEU A 13 11.25 10.93 18.14
C LEU A 13 10.21 9.80 18.12
N ASN A 14 10.56 8.63 18.64
CA ASN A 14 9.67 7.49 18.77
C ASN A 14 10.06 6.59 19.95
N THR A 15 9.11 5.82 20.47
CA THR A 15 9.34 4.78 21.49
C THR A 15 8.66 3.48 21.10
N THR A 16 9.13 2.37 21.70
CA THR A 16 8.54 1.05 21.51
C THR A 16 8.33 0.36 22.86
N GLU A 17 7.19 -0.31 23.01
CA GLU A 17 6.82 -1.02 24.23
C GLU A 17 6.30 -2.43 23.88
N PRO A 18 6.90 -3.50 24.43
CA PRO A 18 6.35 -4.86 24.28
C PRO A 18 4.96 -4.98 24.90
N ILE A 19 4.08 -5.78 24.28
CA ILE A 19 2.76 -6.06 24.85
C ILE A 19 2.89 -6.89 26.13
N ARG A 20 2.23 -6.47 27.21
CA ARG A 20 2.33 -7.10 28.55
C ARG A 20 2.05 -8.60 28.57
N ARG A 21 1.15 -9.10 27.71
CA ARG A 21 0.71 -10.51 27.70
C ARG A 21 1.61 -11.45 26.88
N THR A 22 2.73 -10.97 26.36
CA THR A 22 3.63 -11.79 25.52
C THR A 22 4.18 -13.01 26.26
N ALA A 23 4.52 -12.89 27.55
CA ALA A 23 5.02 -14.03 28.32
C ALA A 23 3.98 -15.16 28.46
N LEU A 24 2.73 -14.81 28.80
CA LEU A 24 1.63 -15.76 28.91
C LEU A 24 1.33 -16.44 27.56
N ASN A 25 1.36 -15.69 26.46
CA ASN A 25 1.18 -16.26 25.13
C ASN A 25 2.27 -17.28 24.76
N ARG A 26 3.52 -17.06 25.19
CA ARG A 26 4.61 -18.02 24.96
C ARG A 26 4.39 -19.33 25.74
N VAL A 27 3.94 -19.24 26.99
CA VAL A 27 3.58 -20.43 27.80
C VAL A 27 2.41 -21.17 27.16
N PHE A 28 1.35 -20.44 26.77
CA PHE A 28 0.20 -21.01 26.05
C PHE A 28 0.64 -21.73 24.77
N ALA A 29 1.52 -21.11 23.98
CA ALA A 29 2.04 -21.72 22.77
C ALA A 29 2.76 -23.05 23.04
N VAL A 30 3.58 -23.14 24.09
CA VAL A 30 4.24 -24.40 24.46
C VAL A 30 3.21 -25.47 24.83
N VAL A 31 2.27 -25.17 25.73
CA VAL A 31 1.23 -26.12 26.17
C VAL A 31 0.37 -26.60 25.00
N TYR A 32 -0.07 -25.67 24.15
CA TYR A 32 -0.92 -25.99 23.01
C TYR A 32 -0.14 -26.79 21.94
N THR A 33 1.16 -26.54 21.78
CA THR A 33 2.03 -27.34 20.92
C THR A 33 2.08 -28.79 21.39
N CYS A 34 2.23 -29.04 22.69
CA CYS A 34 2.17 -30.39 23.25
C CYS A 34 0.83 -31.08 22.97
N ALA A 35 -0.28 -30.35 23.11
CA ALA A 35 -1.61 -30.87 22.81
C ALA A 35 -1.78 -31.23 21.31
N ILE A 36 -1.28 -30.40 20.40
CA ILE A 36 -1.26 -30.70 18.96
C ILE A 36 -0.45 -31.96 18.68
N PHE A 37 0.74 -32.10 19.26
CA PHE A 37 1.56 -33.30 19.06
C PHE A 37 0.89 -34.56 19.60
N ALA A 38 0.25 -34.49 20.77
CA ALA A 38 -0.53 -35.62 21.31
C ALA A 38 -1.69 -36.01 20.39
N LEU A 39 -2.42 -35.02 19.84
CA LEU A 39 -3.50 -35.24 18.88
C LEU A 39 -2.98 -35.91 17.59
N LEU A 40 -1.91 -35.37 17.00
CA LEU A 40 -1.32 -35.92 15.77
C LEU A 40 -0.79 -37.34 15.99
N TYR A 41 -0.15 -37.60 17.14
CA TYR A 41 0.30 -38.94 17.52
C TYR A 41 -0.88 -39.92 17.57
N HIS A 42 -1.95 -39.56 18.28
CA HIS A 42 -3.16 -40.38 18.37
C HIS A 42 -3.82 -40.64 17.00
N ARG A 43 -3.82 -39.64 16.10
CA ARG A 43 -4.33 -39.79 14.73
C ARG A 43 -3.51 -40.78 13.91
N VAL A 44 -2.19 -40.73 14.02
CA VAL A 44 -1.28 -41.67 13.35
C VAL A 44 -1.48 -43.09 13.89
N GLU A 45 -1.61 -43.26 15.19
CA GLU A 45 -1.90 -44.55 15.82
C GLU A 45 -3.26 -45.11 15.38
N THR A 46 -4.29 -44.28 15.30
CA THR A 46 -5.61 -44.70 14.81
C THR A 46 -5.55 -45.17 13.35
N LEU A 47 -4.75 -44.50 12.52
CA LEU A 47 -4.54 -44.86 11.12
C LEU A 47 -3.88 -46.24 10.98
N THR A 48 -2.92 -46.57 11.85
CA THR A 48 -2.20 -47.87 11.80
C THR A 48 -3.05 -49.02 12.33
N ILE A 49 -3.84 -48.80 13.38
CA ILE A 49 -4.65 -49.85 14.05
C ILE A 49 -5.96 -50.17 13.30
N ARG A 50 -6.64 -49.16 12.73
CA ARG A 50 -8.00 -49.32 12.15
C ARG A 50 -7.99 -49.65 10.65
N SER A 51 -6.82 -49.95 10.07
CA SER A 51 -6.52 -49.97 8.63
C SER A 51 -7.16 -51.09 7.78
N ARG A 52 -8.07 -51.91 8.33
CA ARG A 52 -8.67 -53.03 7.58
C ARG A 52 -9.78 -52.62 6.59
N ASN A 53 -10.38 -51.43 6.74
CA ASN A 53 -11.44 -50.95 5.84
C ASN A 53 -10.93 -49.75 5.01
N PRO A 54 -10.97 -49.81 3.66
CA PRO A 54 -10.46 -48.76 2.79
C PRO A 54 -11.17 -47.41 2.98
N LEU A 55 -12.46 -47.42 3.28
CA LEU A 55 -13.24 -46.20 3.47
C LEU A 55 -12.88 -45.50 4.79
N VAL A 56 -12.64 -46.28 5.85
CA VAL A 56 -12.13 -45.77 7.14
C VAL A 56 -10.72 -45.22 7.00
N LEU A 57 -9.88 -45.84 6.15
CA LEU A 57 -8.54 -45.36 5.85
C LEU A 57 -8.59 -43.98 5.15
N VAL A 58 -9.43 -43.82 4.13
CA VAL A 58 -9.61 -42.54 3.43
C VAL A 58 -10.11 -41.45 4.39
N VAL A 59 -11.13 -41.72 5.19
CA VAL A 59 -11.66 -40.79 6.20
C VAL A 59 -10.55 -40.36 7.18
N SER A 60 -9.81 -41.33 7.70
CA SER A 60 -8.73 -41.07 8.68
C SER A 60 -7.58 -40.29 8.07
N PHE A 61 -7.21 -40.57 6.82
CA PHE A 61 -6.19 -39.83 6.08
C PHE A 61 -6.61 -38.38 5.82
N CYS A 62 -7.84 -38.14 5.38
CA CYS A 62 -8.35 -36.78 5.17
C CYS A 62 -8.33 -35.95 6.46
N LEU A 63 -8.68 -36.56 7.60
CA LEU A 63 -8.61 -35.90 8.91
C LEU A 63 -7.18 -35.64 9.33
N LEU A 64 -6.26 -36.60 9.17
CA LEU A 64 -4.85 -36.41 9.48
C LEU A 64 -4.24 -35.29 8.63
N LEU A 65 -4.52 -35.26 7.33
CA LEU A 65 -4.08 -34.20 6.43
C LEU A 65 -4.61 -32.82 6.89
N SER A 66 -5.89 -32.77 7.28
CA SER A 66 -6.53 -31.55 7.79
C SER A 66 -5.91 -31.07 9.09
N ASP A 67 -5.70 -31.99 10.05
CA ASP A 67 -5.07 -31.72 11.34
C ASP A 67 -3.62 -31.23 11.15
N VAL A 68 -2.86 -31.80 10.21
CA VAL A 68 -1.48 -31.36 9.88
C VAL A 68 -1.48 -29.95 9.29
N ILE A 69 -2.39 -29.63 8.37
CA ILE A 69 -2.52 -28.29 7.81
C ILE A 69 -2.89 -27.28 8.90
N LEU A 70 -3.87 -27.61 9.75
CA LEU A 70 -4.28 -26.74 10.87
C LEU A 70 -3.13 -26.54 11.87
N ALA A 71 -2.37 -27.59 12.17
CA ALA A 71 -1.19 -27.52 13.03
C ALA A 71 -0.10 -26.62 12.43
N LEU A 72 0.22 -26.75 11.13
CA LEU A 72 1.15 -25.89 10.42
C LEU A 72 0.71 -24.42 10.47
N MET A 73 -0.57 -24.17 10.24
CA MET A 73 -1.12 -22.82 10.21
C MET A 73 -1.18 -22.17 11.60
N TRP A 74 -1.47 -22.97 12.62
CA TRP A 74 -1.37 -22.54 14.01
C TRP A 74 0.09 -22.23 14.40
N ALA A 75 1.04 -23.07 13.99
CA ALA A 75 2.47 -22.88 14.27
C ALA A 75 3.02 -21.61 13.63
N THR A 76 2.71 -21.37 12.35
CA THR A 76 3.12 -20.14 11.65
C THR A 76 2.49 -18.88 12.27
N THR A 77 1.26 -18.97 12.80
CA THR A 77 0.60 -17.86 13.52
C THR A 77 1.39 -17.41 14.75
N GLN A 78 2.15 -18.32 15.39
CA GLN A 78 2.93 -17.97 16.58
C GLN A 78 4.00 -16.91 16.30
N ALA A 79 4.50 -16.81 15.06
CA ALA A 79 5.46 -15.78 14.68
C ALA A 79 4.98 -14.36 15.02
N PHE A 80 3.69 -14.06 14.83
CA PHE A 80 3.09 -12.77 15.19
C PHE A 80 2.94 -12.57 16.71
N ARG A 81 2.99 -13.64 17.49
CA ARG A 81 2.69 -13.63 18.93
C ARG A 81 3.94 -13.69 19.80
N MET A 82 5.09 -14.01 19.21
CA MET A 82 6.36 -14.13 19.96
C MET A 82 6.86 -12.82 20.54
N ARG A 83 6.71 -11.70 19.82
CA ARG A 83 7.16 -10.38 20.29
C ARG A 83 6.33 -9.24 19.71
N PRO A 84 5.02 -9.15 19.95
CA PRO A 84 4.26 -7.99 19.53
C PRO A 84 4.67 -6.75 20.33
N ILE A 85 4.77 -5.61 19.64
CA ILE A 85 5.13 -4.31 20.23
C ILE A 85 4.10 -3.23 19.84
N HIS A 86 3.92 -2.25 20.72
CA HIS A 86 3.32 -0.96 20.37
C HIS A 86 4.43 0.04 20.10
N ARG A 87 4.20 0.90 19.11
CA ARG A 87 5.09 1.99 18.76
C ARG A 87 4.33 3.30 18.90
N ARG A 88 5.02 4.34 19.38
CA ARG A 88 4.48 5.70 19.47
C ARG A 88 5.49 6.67 18.87
N GLU A 89 5.01 7.57 18.04
CA GLU A 89 5.76 8.68 17.45
C GLU A 89 5.46 10.01 18.15
N PHE A 90 6.43 10.92 18.12
CA PHE A 90 6.32 12.24 18.75
C PHE A 90 6.64 13.36 17.74
N PRO A 91 5.72 13.71 16.81
CA PRO A 91 5.95 14.73 15.80
C PRO A 91 6.30 16.10 16.39
N GLY A 92 5.79 16.43 17.58
CA GLY A 92 6.13 17.66 18.30
C GLY A 92 7.61 17.78 18.68
N ASN A 93 8.36 16.67 18.73
CA ASN A 93 9.80 16.70 18.98
C ASN A 93 10.62 16.93 17.71
N LEU A 94 10.05 16.77 16.51
CA LEU A 94 10.79 16.89 15.24
C LEU A 94 11.47 18.23 15.07
N GLN A 95 10.78 19.33 15.42
CA GLN A 95 11.32 20.68 15.25
C GLN A 95 12.59 20.92 16.08
N LYS A 96 12.83 20.12 17.13
CA LYS A 96 14.03 20.17 17.95
C LYS A 96 15.21 19.39 17.33
N VAL A 97 14.94 18.52 16.37
CA VAL A 97 15.94 17.62 15.75
C VAL A 97 16.23 18.00 14.29
N VAL A 98 15.20 18.36 13.53
CA VAL A 98 15.30 18.66 12.10
C VAL A 98 14.47 19.90 11.79
N ARG A 99 15.07 20.87 11.11
CA ARG A 99 14.36 22.07 10.66
C ARG A 99 13.45 21.72 9.47
N PRO A 100 12.28 22.38 9.30
CA PRO A 100 11.42 22.13 8.14
C PRO A 100 12.13 22.26 6.77
N ARG A 101 13.11 23.17 6.67
CA ARG A 101 13.96 23.35 5.49
C ARG A 101 14.86 22.16 5.17
N GLU A 102 15.11 21.27 6.13
CA GLU A 102 15.91 20.06 5.97
C GLU A 102 15.07 18.80 5.76
N PHE A 103 13.74 18.92 5.80
CA PHE A 103 12.85 17.79 5.51
C PHE A 103 13.16 17.20 4.12
N PRO A 104 13.17 15.88 3.95
CA PRO A 104 13.31 15.24 2.64
C PRO A 104 12.17 15.65 1.69
N ALA A 105 12.42 15.64 0.38
CA ALA A 105 11.30 15.68 -0.57
C ALA A 105 10.46 14.39 -0.47
N LEU A 106 9.18 14.50 -0.83
CA LEU A 106 8.18 13.44 -0.83
C LEU A 106 7.47 13.40 -2.18
N ASP A 107 7.59 12.28 -2.89
CA ASP A 107 6.74 11.96 -4.03
C ASP A 107 5.57 11.08 -3.56
N VAL A 108 4.35 11.38 -3.98
CA VAL A 108 3.16 10.56 -3.73
C VAL A 108 2.70 9.94 -5.03
N PHE A 109 2.57 8.62 -5.07
CA PHE A 109 2.14 7.85 -6.23
C PHE A 109 0.72 7.35 -6.01
N ILE A 110 -0.19 7.76 -6.88
CA ILE A 110 -1.59 7.31 -6.90
C ILE A 110 -1.81 6.53 -8.20
N CYS A 111 -2.25 5.28 -8.12
CA CYS A 111 -2.54 4.47 -9.29
C CYS A 111 -4.04 4.33 -9.50
N THR A 112 -4.48 4.51 -10.75
CA THR A 112 -5.82 4.19 -11.23
C THR A 112 -5.73 3.49 -12.59
N ALA A 113 -6.75 2.73 -12.99
CA ALA A 113 -6.73 1.95 -14.23
C ALA A 113 -8.01 2.01 -15.07
N ASP A 114 -9.17 2.25 -14.48
CA ASP A 114 -10.44 2.21 -15.19
C ASP A 114 -11.42 3.24 -14.63
N PRO A 115 -11.79 4.29 -15.39
CA PRO A 115 -12.61 5.40 -14.89
C PRO A 115 -14.03 4.98 -14.50
N TYR A 116 -14.52 3.82 -14.94
CA TYR A 116 -15.87 3.35 -14.58
C TYR A 116 -15.87 2.51 -13.31
N LYS A 117 -14.77 1.79 -13.04
CA LYS A 117 -14.59 1.02 -11.80
C LYS A 117 -14.01 1.87 -10.68
N GLU A 118 -13.19 2.84 -11.04
CA GLU A 118 -12.49 3.77 -10.16
C GLU A 118 -12.86 5.19 -10.61
N PRO A 119 -14.02 5.71 -10.18
CA PRO A 119 -14.55 6.98 -10.68
C PRO A 119 -13.52 8.13 -10.56
N PRO A 120 -13.24 8.90 -11.62
CA PRO A 120 -12.24 9.97 -11.61
C PRO A 120 -12.35 10.93 -10.44
N LEU A 121 -13.59 11.28 -10.04
CA LEU A 121 -13.85 12.14 -8.89
C LEU A 121 -13.31 11.54 -7.58
N SER A 122 -13.38 10.22 -7.40
CA SER A 122 -12.82 9.55 -6.21
C SER A 122 -11.29 9.72 -6.17
N VAL A 123 -10.64 9.47 -7.31
CA VAL A 123 -9.18 9.62 -7.46
C VAL A 123 -8.75 11.07 -7.21
N VAL A 124 -9.51 12.04 -7.73
CA VAL A 124 -9.31 13.47 -7.49
C VAL A 124 -9.41 13.81 -6.00
N ASN A 125 -10.41 13.30 -5.28
CA ASN A 125 -10.54 13.53 -3.85
C ASN A 125 -9.35 12.96 -3.06
N THR A 126 -8.85 11.78 -3.44
CA THR A 126 -7.62 11.20 -2.88
C THR A 126 -6.42 12.09 -3.14
N ALA A 127 -6.22 12.55 -4.38
CA ALA A 127 -5.12 13.45 -4.73
C ALA A 127 -5.17 14.79 -3.96
N LEU A 128 -6.34 15.43 -3.90
CA LEU A 128 -6.53 16.69 -3.17
C LEU A 128 -6.24 16.52 -1.67
N SER A 129 -6.59 15.36 -1.08
CA SER A 129 -6.30 15.08 0.33
C SER A 129 -4.81 15.03 0.64
N VAL A 130 -3.99 14.50 -0.27
CA VAL A 130 -2.53 14.37 -0.08
C VAL A 130 -1.76 15.61 -0.53
N MET A 131 -2.26 16.35 -1.53
CA MET A 131 -1.70 17.66 -1.90
C MET A 131 -1.80 18.66 -0.74
N ALA A 132 -2.81 18.48 0.11
CA ALA A 132 -3.02 19.27 1.30
C ALA A 132 -2.31 18.69 2.52
N TYR A 133 -1.12 18.10 2.45
CA TYR A 133 -0.40 17.69 3.66
C TYR A 133 0.15 18.88 4.47
N ASP A 134 0.36 18.70 5.78
CA ASP A 134 1.16 19.63 6.61
C ASP A 134 2.65 19.43 6.35
N TYR A 135 3.06 19.71 5.11
CA TYR A 135 4.41 19.53 4.60
C TYR A 135 4.82 20.73 3.76
N PRO A 136 6.12 21.08 3.69
CA PRO A 136 6.59 22.15 2.83
C PRO A 136 6.17 21.89 1.38
N THR A 137 5.44 22.84 0.80
CA THR A 137 4.81 22.66 -0.51
C THR A 137 5.84 22.43 -1.61
N GLU A 138 7.00 23.06 -1.49
CA GLU A 138 8.14 22.92 -2.39
C GLU A 138 8.85 21.56 -2.33
N LYS A 139 8.42 20.68 -1.42
CA LYS A 139 8.96 19.34 -1.21
C LYS A 139 7.96 18.24 -1.50
N LEU A 140 6.72 18.60 -1.83
CA LEU A 140 5.64 17.66 -2.07
C LEU A 140 5.32 17.62 -3.56
N SER A 141 5.38 16.43 -4.16
CA SER A 141 4.98 16.19 -5.54
C SER A 141 4.01 15.02 -5.60
N VAL A 142 2.90 15.18 -6.31
CA VAL A 142 1.88 14.15 -6.47
C VAL A 142 1.87 13.69 -7.92
N TYR A 143 2.09 12.39 -8.12
CA TYR A 143 2.07 11.71 -9.39
C TYR A 143 0.87 10.78 -9.47
N VAL A 144 0.07 10.95 -10.52
CA VAL A 144 -1.11 10.14 -10.78
C VAL A 144 -0.79 9.27 -12.00
N SER A 145 -0.70 7.96 -11.78
CA SER A 145 -0.58 6.99 -12.85
C SER A 145 -1.97 6.52 -13.26
N ASP A 146 -2.35 6.83 -14.50
CA ASP A 146 -3.54 6.30 -15.15
C ASP A 146 -3.13 5.16 -16.10
N ASP A 147 -3.31 3.92 -15.63
CA ASP A 147 -2.95 2.72 -16.37
C ASP A 147 -3.89 2.41 -17.55
N GLY A 148 -5.05 3.08 -17.60
CA GLY A 148 -6.02 3.00 -18.69
C GLY A 148 -5.86 4.09 -19.74
N GLY A 149 -5.11 5.16 -19.44
CA GLY A 149 -4.94 6.31 -20.31
C GLY A 149 -6.25 7.00 -20.67
N SER A 150 -7.15 7.19 -19.70
CA SER A 150 -8.47 7.76 -19.95
C SER A 150 -8.42 9.29 -20.04
N ALA A 151 -8.95 9.83 -21.14
CA ALA A 151 -9.20 11.27 -21.29
C ALA A 151 -10.14 11.81 -20.18
N LEU A 152 -11.04 10.97 -19.65
CA LEU A 152 -11.98 11.34 -18.59
C LEU A 152 -11.25 11.58 -17.26
N THR A 153 -10.31 10.69 -16.92
CA THR A 153 -9.44 10.84 -15.75
C THR A 153 -8.57 12.07 -15.91
N PHE A 154 -7.97 12.26 -17.09
CA PHE A 154 -7.15 13.44 -17.36
C PHE A 154 -7.94 14.75 -17.19
N PHE A 155 -9.14 14.83 -17.76
CA PHE A 155 -10.05 15.97 -17.60
C PHE A 155 -10.38 16.24 -16.13
N ALA A 156 -10.71 15.21 -15.36
CA ALA A 156 -11.01 15.37 -13.94
C ALA A 156 -9.84 15.99 -13.17
N PHE A 157 -8.61 15.59 -13.50
CA PHE A 157 -7.41 16.15 -12.87
C PHE A 157 -7.10 17.59 -13.31
N MET A 158 -7.50 18.00 -14.52
CA MET A 158 -7.42 19.40 -14.94
C MET A 158 -8.38 20.29 -14.15
N GLU A 159 -9.63 19.87 -13.98
CA GLU A 159 -10.59 20.61 -13.14
C GLU A 159 -10.16 20.57 -11.66
N ALA A 160 -9.58 19.47 -11.19
CA ALA A 160 -9.02 19.37 -9.85
C ALA A 160 -7.86 20.36 -9.62
N ALA A 161 -6.99 20.56 -10.61
CA ALA A 161 -5.90 21.53 -10.53
C ALA A 161 -6.43 22.96 -10.34
N LYS A 162 -7.51 23.33 -11.05
CA LYS A 162 -8.21 24.61 -10.88
C LYS A 162 -8.80 24.74 -9.47
N PHE A 163 -9.47 23.69 -8.98
CA PHE A 163 -10.06 23.69 -7.64
C PHE A 163 -9.00 23.71 -6.51
N ALA A 164 -7.86 23.03 -6.70
CA ALA A 164 -6.78 22.95 -5.72
C ALA A 164 -6.25 24.34 -5.31
N ALA A 165 -6.17 25.29 -6.26
CA ALA A 165 -5.75 26.66 -5.99
C ALA A 165 -6.62 27.40 -4.96
N HIS A 166 -7.84 26.93 -4.73
CA HIS A 166 -8.77 27.45 -3.71
C HIS A 166 -8.84 26.53 -2.49
N TRP A 167 -8.86 25.22 -2.70
CA TRP A 167 -8.99 24.22 -1.65
C TRP A 167 -7.78 24.17 -0.69
N LEU A 168 -6.56 24.13 -1.23
CA LEU A 168 -5.35 24.01 -0.41
C LEU A 168 -5.17 25.19 0.57
N PRO A 169 -5.26 26.46 0.16
CA PRO A 169 -5.18 27.58 1.11
C PRO A 169 -6.36 27.60 2.08
N PHE A 170 -7.55 27.17 1.67
CA PHE A 170 -8.69 27.02 2.56
C PHE A 170 -8.40 26.00 3.68
N CYS A 171 -7.88 24.82 3.35
CA CYS A 171 -7.46 23.82 4.34
C CYS A 171 -6.44 24.36 5.32
N ARG A 172 -5.43 25.09 4.83
CA ARG A 172 -4.38 25.69 5.67
C ARG A 172 -4.93 26.78 6.59
N LYS A 173 -5.71 27.71 6.04
CA LYS A 173 -6.27 28.87 6.76
C LYS A 173 -7.16 28.45 7.93
N PHE A 174 -7.97 27.40 7.74
CA PHE A 174 -8.89 26.90 8.76
C PHE A 174 -8.36 25.68 9.53
N ASN A 175 -7.10 25.29 9.31
CA ASN A 175 -6.45 24.14 9.94
C ASN A 175 -7.31 22.86 9.89
N LEU A 176 -7.84 22.55 8.71
CA LEU A 176 -8.75 21.43 8.52
C LEU A 176 -8.03 20.10 8.73
N MET A 177 -8.63 19.22 9.55
CA MET A 177 -8.15 17.85 9.74
C MET A 177 -8.64 16.89 8.65
N GLU A 178 -9.89 17.05 8.20
CA GLU A 178 -10.44 16.31 7.06
C GLU A 178 -10.14 17.09 5.77
N ARG A 179 -9.19 16.61 4.98
CA ARG A 179 -8.74 17.31 3.75
C ARG A 179 -9.19 16.64 2.46
N ASN A 180 -9.87 15.51 2.55
CA ASN A 180 -10.65 14.95 1.45
C ASN A 180 -11.94 15.78 1.29
N PRO A 181 -12.14 16.49 0.16
CA PRO A 181 -13.30 17.38 -0.02
C PRO A 181 -14.65 16.65 0.11
N ARG A 182 -14.80 15.48 -0.53
CA ARG A 182 -16.01 14.64 -0.42
C ARG A 182 -16.34 14.33 1.04
N ALA A 183 -15.35 13.89 1.81
CA ALA A 183 -15.53 13.52 3.22
C ALA A 183 -15.83 14.74 4.10
N TYR A 184 -15.13 15.85 3.85
CA TYR A 184 -15.37 17.12 4.55
C TYR A 184 -16.81 17.61 4.34
N PHE A 185 -17.27 17.73 3.10
CA PHE A 185 -18.59 18.26 2.76
C PHE A 185 -19.77 17.30 3.02
N SER A 186 -19.51 16.00 3.19
CA SER A 186 -20.52 15.01 3.59
C SER A 186 -20.71 14.90 5.10
N SER A 187 -19.74 15.36 5.91
CA SER A 187 -19.85 15.34 7.36
C SER A 187 -20.91 16.34 7.85
N SER A 188 -21.78 15.91 8.78
CA SER A 188 -22.80 16.78 9.39
C SER A 188 -22.20 17.97 10.16
N SER A 189 -20.93 17.87 10.57
CA SER A 189 -20.12 18.93 11.18
C SER A 189 -19.70 20.05 10.22
N SER A 190 -19.90 19.90 8.90
CA SER A 190 -19.57 20.95 7.92
C SER A 190 -20.55 22.13 7.91
N THR A 191 -21.56 22.12 8.77
CA THR A 191 -22.41 23.29 9.05
C THR A 191 -21.69 24.27 9.97
N SER A 192 -20.62 24.90 9.49
CA SER A 192 -19.93 26.01 10.19
C SER A 192 -20.06 27.34 9.42
N THR A 193 -20.90 28.22 9.95
CA THR A 193 -20.87 29.70 10.13
C THR A 193 -20.11 30.66 9.20
N HIS A 194 -19.28 30.24 8.25
CA HIS A 194 -18.46 31.14 7.44
C HIS A 194 -18.90 31.17 5.97
N ALA A 195 -19.18 32.37 5.43
CA ALA A 195 -19.60 32.57 4.04
C ALA A 195 -18.64 31.93 3.01
N CYS A 196 -17.32 32.02 3.27
CA CYS A 196 -16.29 31.40 2.44
C CYS A 196 -16.41 29.87 2.32
N CYS A 197 -16.98 29.18 3.32
CA CYS A 197 -17.23 27.73 3.24
C CYS A 197 -18.29 27.41 2.18
N SER A 198 -19.32 28.25 2.04
CA SER A 198 -20.36 28.09 1.03
C SER A 198 -19.81 28.27 -0.39
N GLU A 199 -18.93 29.26 -0.59
CA GLU A 199 -18.26 29.49 -1.88
C GLU A 199 -17.40 28.28 -2.30
N ILE A 200 -16.52 27.81 -1.43
CA ILE A 200 -15.67 26.64 -1.72
C ILE A 200 -16.52 25.38 -1.96
N LYS A 201 -17.61 25.21 -1.21
CA LYS A 201 -18.56 24.11 -1.44
C LYS A 201 -19.21 24.20 -2.82
N MET A 202 -19.65 25.39 -3.25
CA MET A 202 -20.21 25.59 -4.59
C MET A 202 -19.18 25.27 -5.68
N MET A 203 -17.92 25.66 -5.50
CA MET A 203 -16.84 25.32 -6.44
C MET A 203 -16.60 23.80 -6.52
N TYR A 204 -16.60 23.12 -5.38
CA TYR A 204 -16.46 21.66 -5.34
C TYR A 204 -17.63 20.97 -6.03
N GLU A 205 -18.88 21.35 -5.75
CA GLU A 205 -20.07 20.78 -6.40
C GLU A 205 -20.08 21.10 -7.91
N SER A 206 -19.64 22.28 -8.33
CA SER A 206 -19.50 22.62 -9.75
C SER A 206 -18.48 21.73 -10.46
N MET A 207 -17.30 21.54 -9.88
CA MET A 207 -16.28 20.61 -10.39
C MET A 207 -16.85 19.19 -10.46
N LYS A 208 -17.50 18.73 -9.39
CA LYS A 208 -18.11 17.40 -9.30
C LYS A 208 -19.11 17.16 -10.42
N VAL A 209 -20.08 18.07 -10.61
CA VAL A 209 -21.11 17.94 -11.65
C VAL A 209 -20.49 17.89 -13.05
N LYS A 210 -19.49 18.74 -13.33
CA LYS A 210 -18.78 18.70 -14.63
C LYS A 210 -18.08 17.37 -14.87
N VAL A 211 -17.35 16.88 -13.86
CA VAL A 211 -16.62 15.61 -13.98
C VAL A 211 -17.58 14.43 -14.13
N GLU A 212 -18.64 14.37 -13.32
CA GLU A 212 -19.66 13.32 -13.41
C GLU A 212 -20.36 13.35 -14.78
N HIS A 213 -20.71 14.54 -15.29
CA HIS A 213 -21.30 14.70 -16.61
C HIS A 213 -20.39 14.20 -17.74
N VAL A 214 -19.10 14.51 -17.70
CA VAL A 214 -18.12 14.04 -18.70
C VAL A 214 -17.91 12.53 -18.62
N VAL A 215 -17.95 11.95 -17.41
CA VAL A 215 -17.88 10.49 -17.24
C VAL A 215 -19.13 9.81 -17.78
N GLU A 216 -20.31 10.38 -17.54
CA GLU A 216 -21.59 9.89 -18.07
C GLU A 216 -21.69 10.00 -19.59
N SER A 217 -21.17 11.09 -20.18
CA SER A 217 -21.14 11.28 -21.64
C SER A 217 -20.13 10.35 -22.34
N GLY A 218 -19.16 9.82 -21.59
CA GLY A 218 -18.10 8.94 -22.08
C GLY A 218 -17.03 9.61 -22.92
N LYS A 219 -17.10 10.93 -23.14
CA LYS A 219 -16.13 11.71 -23.91
C LYS A 219 -15.99 13.13 -23.40
N VAL A 220 -14.79 13.70 -23.56
CA VAL A 220 -14.54 15.12 -23.29
C VAL A 220 -14.95 15.92 -24.53
N GLY A 221 -16.05 16.67 -24.45
CA GLY A 221 -16.50 17.53 -25.55
C GLY A 221 -15.67 18.80 -25.67
N ASP A 222 -15.62 19.37 -26.88
CA ASP A 222 -14.87 20.61 -27.20
C ASP A 222 -15.29 21.80 -26.33
N GLU A 223 -16.54 21.82 -25.87
CA GLU A 223 -17.08 22.84 -24.96
C GLU A 223 -16.36 22.87 -23.60
N ASN A 224 -15.75 21.75 -23.19
CA ASN A 224 -15.00 21.64 -21.95
C ASN A 224 -13.51 21.97 -22.14
N ILE A 225 -13.04 22.14 -23.38
CA ILE A 225 -11.66 22.46 -23.74
C ILE A 225 -11.58 23.95 -24.08
N THR A 226 -11.27 24.74 -23.06
CA THR A 226 -11.39 26.21 -23.13
C THR A 226 -10.10 26.92 -23.53
N GLY A 227 -8.93 26.28 -23.35
CA GLY A 227 -7.62 26.88 -23.65
C GLY A 227 -6.79 26.12 -24.68
N ASP A 228 -5.88 26.82 -25.36
CA ASP A 228 -4.98 26.23 -26.36
C ASP A 228 -4.08 25.14 -25.76
N ARG A 229 -3.60 25.34 -24.53
CA ARG A 229 -2.82 24.35 -23.78
C ARG A 229 -3.64 23.10 -23.45
N GLU A 230 -4.93 23.27 -23.16
CA GLU A 230 -5.85 22.15 -22.92
C GLU A 230 -6.04 21.37 -24.23
N ARG A 231 -6.26 22.07 -25.34
CA ARG A 231 -6.41 21.48 -26.68
C ARG A 231 -5.17 20.72 -27.12
N GLU A 232 -3.98 21.29 -26.92
CA GLU A 232 -2.71 20.60 -27.19
C GLU A 232 -2.56 19.35 -26.31
N ALA A 233 -2.92 19.43 -25.03
CA ALA A 233 -2.84 18.27 -24.14
C ALA A 233 -3.80 17.14 -24.58
N PHE A 234 -5.03 17.45 -24.97
CA PHE A 234 -6.03 16.48 -25.44
C PHE A 234 -5.76 15.95 -26.85
N SER A 235 -4.99 16.66 -27.69
CA SER A 235 -4.60 16.19 -29.02
C SER A 235 -3.88 14.84 -29.04
N LYS A 236 -3.36 14.41 -27.88
CA LYS A 236 -2.70 13.10 -27.69
C LYS A 236 -3.68 11.92 -27.74
N TRP A 237 -4.97 12.15 -27.48
CA TRP A 237 -6.01 11.13 -27.56
C TRP A 237 -6.60 11.08 -28.98
N THR A 238 -5.89 10.38 -29.87
CA THR A 238 -6.33 10.13 -31.25
C THR A 238 -7.32 8.97 -31.31
N ASP A 239 -7.95 8.75 -32.49
CA ASP A 239 -8.89 7.64 -32.70
C ASP A 239 -8.25 6.25 -32.47
N ASP A 240 -6.94 6.13 -32.68
CA ASP A 240 -6.16 4.91 -32.45
C ASP A 240 -5.77 4.71 -30.97
N PHE A 241 -5.98 5.71 -30.11
CA PHE A 241 -5.64 5.64 -28.69
C PHE A 241 -6.60 4.69 -27.97
N THR A 242 -6.10 3.53 -27.54
CA THR A 242 -6.89 2.55 -26.79
C THR A 242 -6.20 2.20 -25.49
N ARG A 243 -6.94 1.75 -24.46
CA ARG A 243 -6.39 1.28 -23.16
C ARG A 243 -5.28 0.22 -23.24
N HIS A 244 -5.12 -0.43 -24.38
CA HIS A 244 -4.13 -1.50 -24.60
C HIS A 244 -3.01 -1.09 -25.56
N GLU A 245 -3.15 0.05 -26.24
CA GLU A 245 -2.24 0.51 -27.29
C GLU A 245 -2.32 2.03 -27.39
N HIS A 246 -1.30 2.70 -26.85
CA HIS A 246 -1.17 4.15 -26.86
C HIS A 246 0.25 4.60 -26.46
N PRO A 247 0.72 5.76 -26.93
CA PRO A 247 2.01 6.31 -26.51
C PRO A 247 2.00 6.78 -25.05
N THR A 248 3.18 7.04 -24.49
CA THR A 248 3.31 7.69 -23.18
C THR A 248 2.69 9.09 -23.21
N VAL A 249 1.86 9.40 -22.22
CA VAL A 249 1.33 10.75 -21.95
C VAL A 249 1.82 11.20 -20.58
N ILE A 250 2.65 12.24 -20.54
CA ILE A 250 3.03 12.93 -19.31
C ILE A 250 2.57 14.37 -19.40
N GLN A 251 1.88 14.84 -18.36
CA GLN A 251 1.36 16.20 -18.26
C GLN A 251 1.58 16.74 -16.85
N VAL A 252 2.34 17.83 -16.73
CA VAL A 252 2.52 18.55 -15.46
C VAL A 252 1.40 19.59 -15.37
N LEU A 253 0.40 19.29 -14.54
CA LEU A 253 -0.83 20.08 -14.38
C LEU A 253 -0.61 21.28 -13.46
N LEU A 254 0.14 21.07 -12.38
CA LEU A 254 0.60 22.11 -11.47
C LEU A 254 2.10 21.96 -11.26
N GLU A 255 2.81 23.07 -11.24
CA GLU A 255 4.26 23.12 -11.04
C GLU A 255 4.64 24.09 -9.92
N THR A 256 5.44 23.62 -8.98
CA THR A 256 5.84 24.38 -7.78
C THR A 256 6.59 25.67 -8.06
N SER A 257 7.40 25.74 -9.12
CA SER A 257 8.15 26.96 -9.45
C SER A 257 7.29 28.04 -10.12
N LYS A 258 6.10 27.69 -10.62
CA LYS A 258 5.28 28.53 -11.50
C LYS A 258 3.90 28.83 -10.93
N ASP A 259 3.16 27.80 -10.55
CA ASP A 259 1.76 27.92 -10.20
C ASP A 259 1.58 28.32 -8.74
N ARG A 260 0.72 29.33 -8.52
CA ARG A 260 0.42 29.89 -7.21
C ARG A 260 -1.05 29.75 -6.89
N ASP A 261 -1.35 29.57 -5.61
CA ASP A 261 -2.72 29.59 -5.10
C ASP A 261 -3.27 31.01 -5.05
N ILE A 262 -4.56 31.15 -4.71
CA ILE A 262 -5.23 32.46 -4.61
C ILE A 262 -4.64 33.39 -3.53
N THR A 263 -3.76 32.88 -2.66
CA THR A 263 -3.05 33.65 -1.63
C THR A 263 -1.62 34.00 -2.03
N GLY A 264 -1.21 33.63 -3.24
CA GLY A 264 0.13 33.89 -3.78
C GLY A 264 1.20 32.90 -3.36
N HIS A 265 0.86 31.81 -2.65
CA HIS A 265 1.82 30.75 -2.28
C HIS A 265 1.96 29.73 -3.39
N PHE A 266 3.18 29.21 -3.59
CA PHE A 266 3.43 28.14 -4.55
C PHE A 266 2.64 26.87 -4.22
N MET A 267 2.24 26.13 -5.27
CA MET A 267 1.48 24.89 -5.16
C MET A 267 2.37 23.64 -5.30
N PRO A 268 1.97 22.47 -4.76
CA PRO A 268 2.75 21.25 -4.94
C PRO A 268 2.65 20.79 -6.39
N ASN A 269 3.67 20.07 -6.88
CA ASN A 269 3.60 19.51 -8.23
C ASN A 269 2.43 18.52 -8.34
N LEU A 270 1.69 18.59 -9.44
CA LEU A 270 0.67 17.60 -9.80
C LEU A 270 0.97 17.11 -11.21
N VAL A 271 1.39 15.85 -11.33
CA VAL A 271 1.84 15.25 -12.58
C VAL A 271 0.95 14.08 -12.95
N TYR A 272 0.27 14.18 -14.09
CA TYR A 272 -0.46 13.07 -14.70
C TYR A 272 0.49 12.26 -15.58
N VAL A 273 0.48 10.95 -15.40
CA VAL A 273 1.31 10.00 -16.15
C VAL A 273 0.42 8.86 -16.64
N SER A 274 0.40 8.65 -17.94
CA SER A 274 -0.07 7.42 -18.56
C SER A 274 1.12 6.83 -19.32
N ARG A 275 1.55 5.65 -18.90
CA ARG A 275 2.72 4.97 -19.49
C ARG A 275 2.38 4.40 -20.86
N GLU A 276 3.36 4.24 -21.73
CA GLU A 276 3.13 3.59 -23.02
C GLU A 276 2.52 2.19 -22.84
N LYS A 277 1.52 1.88 -23.66
CA LYS A 277 0.92 0.56 -23.77
C LYS A 277 1.10 0.04 -25.16
N SER A 278 1.46 -1.24 -25.25
CA SER A 278 1.51 -1.97 -26.51
C SER A 278 0.99 -3.38 -26.29
N LYS A 279 0.21 -3.89 -27.24
CA LYS A 279 -0.36 -5.25 -27.21
C LYS A 279 0.73 -6.33 -27.20
N THR A 280 1.94 -6.01 -27.66
CA THR A 280 3.06 -6.94 -27.75
C THR A 280 3.93 -6.99 -26.49
N SER A 281 3.75 -6.03 -25.57
CA SER A 281 4.62 -5.87 -24.40
C SER A 281 3.86 -6.11 -23.08
N PRO A 282 4.36 -6.98 -22.18
CA PRO A 282 3.68 -7.25 -20.92
C PRO A 282 3.80 -6.06 -19.97
N HIS A 283 2.67 -5.44 -19.61
CA HIS A 283 2.67 -4.22 -18.79
C HIS A 283 2.75 -4.45 -17.26
N ARG A 284 2.62 -5.68 -16.76
CA ARG A 284 2.79 -6.00 -15.32
C ARG A 284 1.87 -5.22 -14.35
N PHE A 285 0.66 -4.85 -14.79
CA PHE A 285 -0.38 -4.21 -13.97
C PHE A 285 0.17 -3.08 -13.08
N LYS A 286 -0.26 -3.01 -11.81
CA LYS A 286 0.12 -1.98 -10.83
C LYS A 286 1.62 -1.95 -10.54
N ALA A 287 2.28 -3.10 -10.48
CA ALA A 287 3.73 -3.18 -10.25
C ALA A 287 4.51 -2.39 -11.31
N GLY A 288 4.15 -2.58 -12.58
CA GLY A 288 4.78 -1.86 -13.68
C GLY A 288 4.43 -0.37 -13.70
N ALA A 289 3.20 -0.01 -13.30
CA ALA A 289 2.78 1.39 -13.20
C ALA A 289 3.61 2.14 -12.14
N LEU A 290 3.76 1.54 -10.95
CA LEU A 290 4.60 2.07 -9.88
C LEU A 290 6.08 2.16 -10.29
N ASN A 291 6.60 1.19 -11.05
CA ASN A 291 7.98 1.25 -11.56
C ASN A 291 8.17 2.36 -12.59
N VAL A 292 7.21 2.60 -13.48
CA VAL A 292 7.23 3.77 -14.38
C VAL A 292 7.21 5.07 -13.58
N LEU A 293 6.31 5.20 -12.60
CA LEU A 293 6.29 6.37 -11.72
C LEU A 293 7.62 6.57 -10.98
N LEU A 294 8.24 5.50 -10.50
CA LEU A 294 9.54 5.58 -9.83
C LEU A 294 10.63 6.13 -10.76
N ARG A 295 10.62 5.74 -12.04
CA ARG A 295 11.55 6.26 -13.05
C ARG A 295 11.24 7.69 -13.46
N VAL A 296 10.00 8.00 -13.79
CA VAL A 296 9.58 9.35 -14.21
C VAL A 296 9.85 10.37 -13.11
N SER A 297 9.46 10.06 -11.87
CA SER A 297 9.76 10.93 -10.72
C SER A 297 11.26 11.06 -10.45
N ALA A 298 12.08 10.02 -10.69
CA ALA A 298 13.54 10.14 -10.54
C ALA A 298 14.15 11.17 -11.51
N ILE A 299 13.57 11.34 -12.70
CA ILE A 299 14.00 12.34 -13.67
C ILE A 299 13.52 13.76 -13.28
N MET A 300 12.32 13.87 -12.71
CA MET A 300 11.67 15.15 -12.46
C MET A 300 11.95 15.77 -11.09
N THR A 301 11.89 14.97 -10.01
CA THR A 301 11.94 15.46 -8.62
C THR A 301 12.91 14.69 -7.74
N ASN A 302 13.11 13.40 -8.04
CA ASN A 302 13.91 12.40 -7.35
C ASN A 302 13.78 12.43 -5.82
N ALA A 303 12.54 12.44 -5.30
CA ALA A 303 12.34 12.53 -3.87
C ALA A 303 12.87 11.27 -3.13
N PRO A 304 13.62 11.42 -2.02
CA PRO A 304 14.13 10.26 -1.27
C PRO A 304 13.02 9.49 -0.54
N MET A 305 11.84 10.08 -0.38
CA MET A 305 10.64 9.42 0.15
C MET A 305 9.58 9.27 -0.94
N VAL A 306 8.96 8.09 -0.99
CA VAL A 306 7.89 7.77 -1.93
C VAL A 306 6.72 7.18 -1.16
N LEU A 307 5.56 7.83 -1.19
CA LEU A 307 4.30 7.29 -0.67
C LEU A 307 3.54 6.58 -1.80
N THR A 308 3.17 5.32 -1.61
CA THR A 308 2.26 4.62 -2.55
C THR A 308 0.84 4.55 -2.02
N LEU A 309 -0.13 4.92 -2.87
CA LEU A 309 -1.55 4.89 -2.57
C LEU A 309 -2.35 4.27 -3.72
N ASP A 310 -3.39 3.53 -3.34
CA ASP A 310 -4.50 3.20 -4.22
C ASP A 310 -5.40 4.43 -4.42
N CYS A 311 -6.12 4.46 -5.55
CA CYS A 311 -7.00 5.57 -5.91
C CYS A 311 -8.13 5.84 -4.90
N ASP A 312 -8.56 4.82 -4.16
CA ASP A 312 -9.58 4.88 -3.13
C ASP A 312 -9.02 5.16 -1.73
N MET A 313 -7.69 5.15 -1.54
CA MET A 313 -7.04 5.32 -0.24
C MET A 313 -6.69 6.79 0.04
N SER A 314 -7.67 7.54 0.54
CA SER A 314 -7.51 8.96 0.88
C SER A 314 -6.78 9.21 2.19
N SER A 315 -6.09 10.35 2.28
CA SER A 315 -5.50 10.80 3.54
C SER A 315 -6.56 11.38 4.48
N ASN A 316 -6.45 11.03 5.76
CA ASN A 316 -7.34 11.47 6.83
C ASN A 316 -6.60 12.26 7.92
N ASP A 317 -5.27 12.17 8.00
CA ASP A 317 -4.45 12.98 8.92
C ASP A 317 -3.39 13.75 8.12
N PRO A 318 -3.48 15.09 8.06
CA PRO A 318 -2.50 15.89 7.32
C PRO A 318 -1.08 15.86 7.90
N GLN A 319 -0.93 15.44 9.16
CA GLN A 319 0.37 15.33 9.81
C GLN A 319 1.06 13.99 9.54
N THR A 320 0.46 13.11 8.73
CA THR A 320 1.00 11.79 8.40
C THR A 320 2.47 11.83 7.94
N PRO A 321 2.90 12.74 7.04
CA PRO A 321 4.32 12.83 6.67
C PRO A 321 5.24 13.16 7.85
N LEU A 322 4.80 14.02 8.77
CA LEU A 322 5.57 14.36 9.97
C LEU A 322 5.75 13.13 10.87
N ARG A 323 4.71 12.31 11.05
CA ARG A 323 4.82 11.03 11.78
C ARG A 323 5.87 10.11 11.18
N VAL A 324 5.97 10.08 9.85
CA VAL A 324 7.00 9.29 9.13
C VAL A 324 8.41 9.84 9.37
N LEU A 325 8.57 11.17 9.39
CA LEU A 325 9.85 11.81 9.70
C LEU A 325 10.40 11.39 11.06
N CYS A 326 9.54 11.09 12.04
CA CYS A 326 9.98 10.59 13.35
C CYS A 326 10.81 9.31 13.26
N TYR A 327 10.62 8.51 12.21
CA TYR A 327 11.35 7.27 11.97
C TYR A 327 12.50 7.41 10.98
N ILE A 328 12.39 8.31 10.01
CA ILE A 328 13.44 8.53 9.00
C ILE A 328 14.57 9.39 9.57
N SER A 329 14.23 10.32 10.46
CA SER A 329 15.19 11.20 11.13
C SER A 329 15.88 10.53 12.32
N ASP A 330 15.40 9.37 12.78
CA ASP A 330 16.02 8.60 13.85
C ASP A 330 17.26 7.83 13.32
N PRO A 331 18.49 8.14 13.81
CA PRO A 331 19.72 7.48 13.35
C PRO A 331 19.75 5.97 13.59
N ALA A 332 19.00 5.45 14.58
CA ALA A 332 18.98 4.03 14.90
C ALA A 332 18.19 3.20 13.88
N THR A 333 17.16 3.80 13.28
CA THR A 333 16.26 3.13 12.31
C THR A 333 16.69 3.39 10.86
N ARG A 334 17.17 4.61 10.56
CA ARG A 334 17.47 5.09 9.20
C ARG A 334 18.32 4.15 8.33
N PRO A 335 19.43 3.52 8.80
CA PRO A 335 20.34 2.77 7.94
C PRO A 335 19.73 1.54 7.27
N ASN A 336 18.72 0.92 7.89
CA ASN A 336 18.09 -0.31 7.40
C ASN A 336 16.58 -0.15 7.15
N LEU A 337 16.04 1.07 7.25
CA LEU A 337 14.63 1.34 6.98
C LEU A 337 14.36 1.31 5.47
N SER A 338 13.44 0.44 5.06
CA SER A 338 12.91 0.42 3.69
C SER A 338 11.59 1.17 3.59
N PHE A 339 10.60 0.88 4.45
CA PHE A 339 9.34 1.61 4.42
C PHE A 339 8.64 1.69 5.78
N VAL A 340 7.82 2.72 5.96
CA VAL A 340 6.86 2.85 7.06
C VAL A 340 5.47 2.52 6.53
N GLN A 341 4.83 1.50 7.10
CA GLN A 341 3.50 1.02 6.70
C GLN A 341 2.45 1.49 7.69
N PHE A 342 1.40 2.12 7.18
CA PHE A 342 0.19 2.43 7.94
C PHE A 342 -0.85 1.32 7.75
N PRO A 343 -1.75 1.11 8.73
CA PRO A 343 -2.83 0.16 8.56
C PRO A 343 -3.85 0.66 7.55
N GLN A 344 -4.38 -0.24 6.73
CA GLN A 344 -5.57 0.06 5.93
C GLN A 344 -6.79 0.13 6.84
N ARG A 345 -7.58 1.19 6.72
CA ARG A 345 -8.84 1.40 7.41
C ARG A 345 -9.89 1.74 6.37
N PHE A 346 -11.13 1.34 6.59
CA PHE A 346 -12.20 1.52 5.61
C PHE A 346 -13.34 2.37 6.17
N ARG A 347 -13.92 3.22 5.32
CA ARG A 347 -15.14 3.97 5.61
C ARG A 347 -16.37 3.18 5.16
N GLY A 348 -17.55 3.61 5.63
CA GLY A 348 -18.84 3.07 5.15
C GLY A 348 -19.15 1.63 5.56
N LEU A 349 -18.42 1.06 6.51
CA LEU A 349 -18.69 -0.28 7.01
C LEU A 349 -20.00 -0.31 7.80
N SER A 350 -20.84 -1.30 7.50
CA SER A 350 -22.06 -1.51 8.27
C SER A 350 -21.73 -1.88 9.72
N LYS A 351 -22.60 -1.51 10.67
CA LYS A 351 -22.43 -1.85 12.09
C LYS A 351 -22.21 -3.36 12.34
N ASN A 352 -22.78 -4.20 11.48
CA ASN A 352 -22.68 -5.65 11.59
C ASN A 352 -21.43 -6.22 10.90
N ASP A 353 -20.85 -5.50 9.95
CA ASP A 353 -19.72 -5.92 9.10
C ASP A 353 -19.77 -7.41 8.71
N ILE A 354 -20.87 -7.85 8.09
CA ILE A 354 -21.12 -9.27 7.80
C ILE A 354 -20.09 -9.90 6.85
N TYR A 355 -19.32 -9.07 6.15
CA TYR A 355 -18.24 -9.46 5.25
C TYR A 355 -16.86 -9.45 5.92
N ALA A 356 -16.77 -9.01 7.18
CA ALA A 356 -15.52 -8.83 7.92
C ALA A 356 -14.50 -7.94 7.16
N SER A 357 -15.01 -6.90 6.49
CA SER A 357 -14.26 -6.03 5.59
C SER A 357 -13.30 -5.08 6.33
N GLU A 358 -13.33 -5.02 7.66
CA GLU A 358 -12.31 -4.28 8.42
C GLU A 358 -10.90 -4.91 8.33
N PHE A 359 -10.81 -6.22 8.05
CA PHE A 359 -9.55 -6.98 8.03
C PHE A 359 -8.60 -6.73 9.23
N LYS A 360 -9.16 -6.47 10.43
CA LYS A 360 -8.39 -6.11 11.64
C LYS A 360 -7.23 -7.06 11.94
N ARG A 361 -7.43 -8.37 11.69
CA ARG A 361 -6.38 -9.37 11.93
C ARG A 361 -5.14 -9.12 11.06
N LEU A 362 -5.35 -8.84 9.78
CA LEU A 362 -4.30 -8.63 8.80
C LEU A 362 -3.58 -7.30 9.02
N PHE A 363 -4.33 -6.18 9.05
CA PHE A 363 -3.76 -4.84 9.00
C PHE A 363 -3.42 -4.23 10.37
N LEU A 364 -3.84 -4.84 11.48
CA LEU A 364 -3.57 -4.32 12.83
C LEU A 364 -2.90 -5.37 13.70
N ILE A 365 -3.58 -6.47 13.95
CA ILE A 365 -3.18 -7.42 15.01
C ILE A 365 -1.86 -8.10 14.63
N ASN A 366 -1.77 -8.62 13.40
CA ASN A 366 -0.56 -9.30 12.95
C ASN A 366 0.61 -8.33 12.74
N PHE A 367 0.33 -7.09 12.31
CA PHE A 367 1.35 -6.06 12.13
C PHE A 367 2.08 -5.69 13.42
N LEU A 368 1.38 -5.65 14.57
CA LEU A 368 2.03 -5.48 15.88
C LEU A 368 3.08 -6.57 16.16
N GLY A 369 2.78 -7.80 15.74
CA GLY A 369 3.67 -8.95 15.84
C GLY A 369 4.89 -8.84 14.93
N MET A 370 4.65 -8.52 13.66
CA MET A 370 5.71 -8.35 12.66
C MET A 370 6.62 -7.17 13.02
N ASP A 371 6.10 -6.09 13.58
CA ASP A 371 6.87 -4.90 13.96
C ASP A 371 7.92 -5.19 15.04
N GLY A 372 7.61 -6.11 15.98
CA GLY A 372 8.61 -6.54 16.96
C GLY A 372 9.64 -7.54 16.45
N LEU A 373 9.47 -8.03 15.22
CA LEU A 373 10.47 -8.77 14.46
C LEU A 373 11.25 -7.80 13.55
N LYS A 374 10.86 -7.71 12.27
CA LYS A 374 11.54 -6.91 11.24
C LYS A 374 10.69 -5.78 10.65
N GLY A 375 9.43 -5.63 11.08
CA GLY A 375 8.47 -4.70 10.50
C GLY A 375 7.34 -5.40 9.73
N PRO A 376 6.18 -4.77 9.51
CA PRO A 376 5.08 -5.35 8.73
C PRO A 376 5.42 -5.52 7.25
N ASN A 377 4.74 -6.44 6.55
CA ASN A 377 4.87 -6.52 5.09
C ASN A 377 4.21 -5.31 4.41
N HIS A 378 4.58 -5.08 3.15
CA HIS A 378 3.86 -4.13 2.31
C HIS A 378 2.53 -4.75 1.86
N VAL A 379 1.47 -3.94 1.88
CA VAL A 379 0.09 -4.34 1.53
C VAL A 379 -0.53 -3.41 0.48
N GLY A 380 0.29 -2.85 -0.40
CA GLY A 380 -0.15 -2.21 -1.65
C GLY A 380 -0.46 -0.71 -1.54
N THR A 381 -0.72 -0.21 -0.34
CA THR A 381 -1.12 1.20 -0.12
C THR A 381 -0.71 1.67 1.29
N GLY A 382 -0.65 2.98 1.50
CA GLY A 382 -0.33 3.60 2.78
C GLY A 382 1.10 3.33 3.26
N ALA A 383 2.03 3.18 2.32
CA ALA A 383 3.43 2.85 2.60
C ALA A 383 4.36 3.97 2.14
N PHE A 384 5.17 4.48 3.06
CA PHE A 384 6.22 5.46 2.77
C PHE A 384 7.55 4.74 2.60
N PHE A 385 7.96 4.50 1.36
CA PHE A 385 9.25 3.93 1.00
C PHE A 385 10.37 4.97 1.07
N CYS A 386 11.51 4.53 1.59
CA CYS A 386 12.80 5.14 1.29
C CYS A 386 13.18 4.71 -0.12
N ARG A 387 13.26 5.66 -1.07
CA ARG A 387 13.53 5.41 -2.50
C ARG A 387 14.70 4.46 -2.71
N ARG A 388 15.81 4.66 -1.98
CA ARG A 388 17.01 3.81 -2.06
C ARG A 388 16.76 2.31 -1.82
N SER A 389 15.74 1.95 -1.04
CA SER A 389 15.42 0.55 -0.74
C SER A 389 14.86 -0.19 -1.96
N LEU A 390 14.35 0.55 -2.95
CA LEU A 390 13.90 0.00 -4.22
C LEU A 390 15.07 -0.21 -5.20
N PHE A 391 16.31 0.03 -4.80
CA PHE A 391 17.51 -0.10 -5.66
C PHE A 391 18.50 -1.13 -5.11
N GLY A 392 18.05 -2.21 -4.47
CA GLY A 392 18.91 -3.29 -3.98
C GLY A 392 18.93 -3.42 -2.46
N SER A 393 19.98 -4.05 -1.92
CA SER A 393 20.08 -4.32 -0.47
C SER A 393 20.61 -3.10 0.31
N PRO A 394 20.48 -3.06 1.65
CA PRO A 394 21.04 -1.97 2.45
C PRO A 394 22.57 -1.80 2.29
N SER A 395 23.28 -2.90 2.00
CA SER A 395 24.74 -2.93 1.85
C SER A 395 25.23 -2.72 0.43
N THR A 396 24.39 -2.98 -0.58
CA THR A 396 24.81 -3.03 -1.98
C THR A 396 23.69 -2.51 -2.86
N LEU A 397 23.76 -1.22 -3.17
CA LEU A 397 22.87 -0.59 -4.14
C LEU A 397 23.21 -1.05 -5.56
N ILE A 398 22.17 -1.21 -6.36
CA ILE A 398 22.19 -1.54 -7.77
C ILE A 398 22.05 -0.23 -8.53
N SER A 399 23.08 0.12 -9.29
CA SER A 399 23.03 1.27 -10.17
C SER A 399 22.07 1.00 -11.34
N PRO A 400 21.14 1.92 -11.64
CA PRO A 400 20.34 1.87 -12.85
C PRO A 400 21.20 2.13 -14.09
N GLU A 401 20.63 1.83 -15.25
CA GLU A 401 21.27 1.96 -16.56
C GLU A 401 21.57 3.44 -16.89
N ILE A 402 20.74 4.35 -16.38
CA ILE A 402 20.83 5.80 -16.59
C ILE A 402 21.19 6.47 -15.25
N PRO A 403 22.28 7.27 -15.16
CA PRO A 403 22.72 7.91 -13.92
C PRO A 403 21.65 8.78 -13.23
N GLN A 404 20.79 9.43 -14.02
CA GLN A 404 19.70 10.29 -13.52
C GLN A 404 18.65 9.51 -12.73
N LEU A 405 18.51 8.20 -12.97
CA LEU A 405 17.60 7.36 -12.21
C LEU A 405 18.15 6.93 -10.85
N HIS A 406 19.43 7.22 -10.57
CA HIS A 406 20.06 6.79 -9.33
C HIS A 406 19.41 7.50 -8.13
N PRO A 407 19.13 6.80 -7.00
CA PRO A 407 18.42 7.38 -5.86
C PRO A 407 19.15 8.54 -5.16
N ASN A 408 20.46 8.68 -5.40
CA ASN A 408 21.27 9.79 -4.89
C ASN A 408 21.54 10.89 -5.93
N HIS A 409 20.97 10.78 -7.13
CA HIS A 409 21.08 11.83 -8.15
C HIS A 409 20.36 13.10 -7.67
N VAL A 410 21.00 14.26 -7.80
CA VAL A 410 20.39 15.53 -7.44
C VAL A 410 19.84 16.16 -8.70
N VAL A 411 18.52 16.35 -8.75
CA VAL A 411 17.86 17.06 -9.84
C VAL A 411 18.13 18.56 -9.68
N ASP A 412 18.49 19.22 -10.78
CA ASP A 412 18.64 20.66 -10.86
C ASP A 412 17.27 21.33 -10.65
N LYS A 413 17.09 21.98 -9.49
CA LYS A 413 15.81 22.61 -9.10
C LYS A 413 15.63 24.00 -9.69
N ASP A 414 16.68 24.59 -10.25
CA ASP A 414 16.64 25.95 -10.81
C ASP A 414 16.03 25.95 -12.21
N LYS A 415 15.85 24.77 -12.83
CA LYS A 415 15.17 24.60 -14.12
C LYS A 415 13.76 24.05 -13.92
N PRO A 416 12.70 24.82 -14.27
CA PRO A 416 11.34 24.30 -14.30
C PRO A 416 11.24 23.05 -15.19
N ILE A 417 10.43 22.09 -14.76
CA ILE A 417 10.14 20.84 -15.47
C ILE A 417 9.59 21.15 -16.87
N HIS A 418 8.67 22.12 -16.98
CA HIS A 418 8.09 22.53 -18.27
C HIS A 418 9.09 23.20 -19.22
N GLU A 419 10.13 23.85 -18.67
CA GLU A 419 11.13 24.59 -19.45
C GLU A 419 12.34 23.72 -19.83
N SER A 420 12.29 22.42 -19.51
CA SER A 420 13.35 21.46 -19.83
C SER A 420 12.88 20.38 -20.81
N PRO A 421 12.92 20.64 -22.13
CA PRO A 421 12.58 19.64 -23.16
C PRO A 421 13.38 18.34 -23.04
N ALA A 422 14.64 18.43 -22.60
CA ALA A 422 15.48 17.26 -22.37
C ALA A 422 14.98 16.39 -21.21
N MET A 423 14.51 17.00 -20.12
CA MET A 423 13.95 16.28 -18.98
C MET A 423 12.64 15.59 -19.37
N LEU A 424 11.75 16.29 -20.09
CA LEU A 424 10.48 15.73 -20.57
C LEU A 424 10.72 14.58 -21.56
N SER A 425 11.63 14.76 -22.52
CA SER A 425 12.00 13.70 -23.47
C SER A 425 12.54 12.45 -22.76
N LEU A 426 13.42 12.64 -21.77
CA LEU A 426 13.94 11.53 -20.97
C LEU A 426 12.85 10.87 -20.12
N ALA A 427 11.94 11.64 -19.53
CA ALA A 427 10.80 11.12 -18.77
C ALA A 427 9.87 10.27 -19.67
N HIS A 428 9.62 10.72 -20.90
CA HIS A 428 8.87 9.96 -21.90
C HIS A 428 9.59 8.66 -22.28
N HIS A 429 10.92 8.71 -22.48
CA HIS A 429 11.74 7.54 -22.80
C HIS A 429 11.70 6.48 -21.69
N VAL A 430 11.87 6.87 -20.42
CA VAL A 430 11.86 5.90 -19.30
C VAL A 430 10.47 5.36 -18.96
N ALA A 431 9.41 5.99 -19.47
CA ALA A 431 8.03 5.52 -19.36
C ALA A 431 7.61 4.58 -20.51
N GLY A 432 8.50 4.34 -21.47
CA GLY A 432 8.23 3.46 -22.61
C GLY A 432 8.00 2.00 -22.23
N CYS A 433 7.20 1.29 -23.03
CA CYS A 433 6.75 -0.07 -22.68
C CYS A 433 7.85 -1.13 -22.77
N ASN A 434 8.90 -0.85 -23.55
CA ASN A 434 10.05 -1.72 -23.76
C ASN A 434 11.27 -1.32 -22.90
N TYR A 435 11.19 -0.24 -22.12
CA TYR A 435 12.32 0.28 -21.34
C TYR A 435 12.92 -0.78 -20.41
N GLU A 436 12.07 -1.62 -19.83
CA GLU A 436 12.49 -2.61 -18.83
C GLU A 436 13.15 -3.86 -19.46
N ASN A 437 13.13 -3.99 -20.79
CA ASN A 437 13.73 -5.12 -21.47
C ASN A 437 15.24 -5.16 -21.21
N GLN A 438 15.74 -6.34 -20.78
CA GLN A 438 17.15 -6.56 -20.45
C GLN A 438 17.69 -5.69 -19.28
N THR A 439 16.80 -5.04 -18.52
CA THR A 439 17.17 -4.30 -17.31
C THR A 439 16.96 -5.13 -16.04
N LYS A 440 17.33 -4.55 -14.89
CA LYS A 440 17.08 -5.15 -13.57
C LYS A 440 15.72 -4.76 -12.98
N TRP A 441 14.92 -3.92 -13.65
CA TRP A 441 13.62 -3.47 -13.18
C TRP A 441 12.65 -4.63 -12.98
N GLY A 442 11.90 -4.59 -11.88
CA GLY A 442 10.97 -5.65 -11.48
C GLY A 442 11.63 -6.91 -10.93
N SER A 443 12.86 -7.24 -11.33
CA SER A 443 13.56 -8.45 -10.90
C SER A 443 14.51 -8.22 -9.72
N LYS A 444 15.32 -7.15 -9.78
CA LYS A 444 16.37 -6.79 -8.80
C LYS A 444 16.36 -5.34 -8.34
N MET A 445 15.57 -4.47 -8.98
CA MET A 445 15.17 -3.14 -8.47
C MET A 445 13.67 -2.86 -8.72
N GLY A 446 13.16 -1.79 -8.13
CA GLY A 446 11.75 -1.38 -8.17
C GLY A 446 10.82 -2.28 -7.35
N ILE A 447 9.52 -2.11 -7.60
CA ILE A 447 8.46 -3.03 -7.19
C ILE A 447 8.64 -4.36 -7.93
N ARG A 448 8.58 -5.47 -7.19
CA ARG A 448 8.98 -6.81 -7.63
C ARG A 448 7.91 -7.48 -8.48
N TYR A 449 8.31 -8.02 -9.63
CA TYR A 449 7.47 -8.83 -10.50
C TYR A 449 7.60 -10.32 -10.15
N GLY A 450 6.52 -11.08 -10.36
CA GLY A 450 6.54 -12.54 -10.23
C GLY A 450 5.37 -13.13 -9.45
N SER A 451 4.45 -12.29 -8.97
CA SER A 451 3.20 -12.73 -8.35
C SER A 451 2.08 -11.72 -8.60
N LEU A 452 0.83 -12.17 -8.57
CA LEU A 452 -0.36 -11.32 -8.56
C LEU A 452 -0.49 -10.45 -7.29
N VAL A 453 0.27 -10.74 -6.23
CA VAL A 453 0.39 -9.93 -5.02
C VAL A 453 1.77 -9.28 -4.98
N GLU A 454 2.02 -8.34 -5.91
CA GLU A 454 3.31 -7.67 -6.05
C GLU A 454 3.71 -6.94 -4.77
N ASP A 455 2.72 -6.50 -4.01
CA ASP A 455 2.89 -5.77 -2.76
C ASP A 455 3.53 -6.64 -1.68
N TYR A 456 2.89 -7.77 -1.37
CA TYR A 456 3.38 -8.79 -0.46
C TYR A 456 4.74 -9.30 -0.92
N TYR A 457 4.89 -9.59 -2.21
CA TYR A 457 6.13 -10.13 -2.77
C TYR A 457 7.27 -9.12 -2.70
N THR A 458 7.01 -7.83 -2.93
CA THR A 458 7.99 -6.75 -2.78
C THR A 458 8.44 -6.61 -1.34
N GLY A 459 7.50 -6.49 -0.39
CA GLY A 459 7.84 -6.41 1.03
C GLY A 459 8.65 -7.62 1.52
N TYR A 460 8.25 -8.82 1.08
CA TYR A 460 8.94 -10.07 1.41
C TYR A 460 10.39 -10.10 0.92
N LEU A 461 10.62 -9.76 -0.36
CA LEU A 461 11.98 -9.76 -0.90
C LEU A 461 12.86 -8.67 -0.28
N LEU A 462 12.31 -7.48 0.00
CA LEU A 462 13.05 -6.43 0.70
C LEU A 462 13.52 -6.90 2.08
N HIS A 463 12.65 -7.57 2.85
CA HIS A 463 13.05 -8.14 4.14
C HIS A 463 14.06 -9.27 4.01
N CYS A 464 13.96 -10.10 2.96
CA CYS A 464 14.98 -11.12 2.65
C CYS A 464 16.34 -10.52 2.29
N GLU A 465 16.34 -9.34 1.66
CA GLU A 465 17.54 -8.57 1.30
C GLU A 465 18.15 -7.82 2.51
N GLY A 466 17.52 -7.90 3.68
CA GLY A 466 18.03 -7.36 4.94
C GLY A 466 17.39 -6.03 5.37
N TRP A 467 16.47 -5.48 4.58
CA TRP A 467 15.72 -4.29 4.97
C TRP A 467 14.77 -4.57 6.14
N ARG A 468 14.41 -3.50 6.85
CA ARG A 468 13.38 -3.48 7.88
C ARG A 468 12.29 -2.49 7.50
N SER A 469 11.07 -2.76 7.95
CA SER A 469 9.96 -1.81 7.87
C SER A 469 9.51 -1.42 9.27
N ILE A 470 8.62 -0.43 9.37
CA ILE A 470 8.04 0.04 10.62
C ILE A 470 6.52 0.09 10.48
N PHE A 471 5.82 -0.40 11.49
CA PHE A 471 4.37 -0.20 11.62
C PHE A 471 4.07 1.11 12.35
N CYS A 472 3.35 2.03 11.69
CA CYS A 472 2.88 3.27 12.30
C CYS A 472 1.34 3.26 12.37
N ASN A 473 0.79 3.22 13.59
CA ASN A 473 -0.65 3.22 13.83
C ASN A 473 -1.01 4.35 14.80
N PRO A 474 -1.13 5.60 14.30
CA PRO A 474 -1.57 6.74 15.10
C PRO A 474 -3.01 6.58 15.60
N ASP A 475 -3.36 7.30 16.66
CA ASP A 475 -4.72 7.29 17.24
C ASP A 475 -5.79 7.73 16.23
N ARG A 476 -5.50 8.79 15.45
CA ARG A 476 -6.29 9.15 14.27
C ARG A 476 -5.77 8.34 13.09
N PRO A 477 -6.61 7.51 12.43
CA PRO A 477 -6.21 6.81 11.20
C PRO A 477 -5.60 7.76 10.18
N ALA A 478 -4.42 7.41 9.67
CA ALA A 478 -3.73 8.22 8.66
C ALA A 478 -4.45 8.18 7.31
N PHE A 479 -5.03 7.02 6.96
CA PHE A 479 -5.66 6.77 5.67
C PHE A 479 -7.02 6.09 5.86
N TYR A 480 -7.93 6.39 4.95
CA TYR A 480 -9.21 5.70 4.77
C TYR A 480 -9.42 5.32 3.32
N GLY A 481 -9.68 4.04 3.09
CA GLY A 481 -10.08 3.45 1.82
C GLY A 481 -11.57 3.10 1.78
N ASP A 482 -12.01 2.66 0.60
CA ASP A 482 -13.33 2.06 0.42
C ASP A 482 -13.20 0.53 0.47
N ALA A 483 -14.10 -0.13 1.18
CA ALA A 483 -14.16 -1.59 1.18
C ALA A 483 -15.08 -2.09 0.06
N PRO A 484 -14.85 -3.30 -0.48
CA PRO A 484 -15.79 -3.93 -1.39
C PRO A 484 -17.20 -3.99 -0.76
N THR A 485 -18.19 -3.45 -1.46
CA THR A 485 -19.58 -3.36 -0.98
C THR A 485 -20.39 -4.59 -1.36
N THR A 486 -19.94 -5.36 -2.35
CA THR A 486 -20.59 -6.60 -2.81
C THR A 486 -19.78 -7.83 -2.44
N LEU A 487 -20.49 -8.95 -2.21
CA LEU A 487 -19.84 -10.24 -1.95
C LEU A 487 -19.00 -10.70 -3.15
N VAL A 488 -19.45 -10.45 -4.38
CA VAL A 488 -18.75 -10.87 -5.61
C VAL A 488 -17.40 -10.17 -5.72
N ASP A 489 -17.33 -8.87 -5.45
CA ASP A 489 -16.07 -8.12 -5.49
C ASP A 489 -15.12 -8.58 -4.40
N LEU A 490 -15.64 -8.81 -3.19
CA LEU A 490 -14.87 -9.35 -2.07
C LEU A 490 -14.27 -10.72 -2.41
N LEU A 491 -15.06 -11.64 -2.96
CA LEU A 491 -14.60 -12.97 -3.35
C LEU A 491 -13.58 -12.91 -4.49
N ASN A 492 -13.78 -12.02 -5.47
CA ASN A 492 -12.79 -11.82 -6.54
C ASN A 492 -11.47 -11.27 -6.01
N GLN A 493 -11.51 -10.35 -5.04
CA GLN A 493 -10.32 -9.86 -4.35
C GLN A 493 -9.60 -10.99 -3.60
N HIS A 494 -10.33 -11.77 -2.78
CA HIS A 494 -9.76 -12.89 -2.04
C HIS A 494 -9.18 -13.97 -2.96
N LYS A 495 -9.83 -14.25 -4.09
CA LYS A 495 -9.34 -15.19 -5.11
C LYS A 495 -8.00 -14.72 -5.67
N ARG A 496 -7.87 -13.43 -6.03
CA ARG A 496 -6.59 -12.88 -6.53
C ARG A 496 -5.49 -12.97 -5.48
N TRP A 497 -5.79 -12.62 -4.22
CA TRP A 497 -4.85 -12.76 -3.11
C TRP A 497 -4.43 -14.22 -2.94
N ALA A 498 -5.38 -15.16 -2.93
CA ALA A 498 -5.09 -16.57 -2.75
C ALA A 498 -4.18 -17.12 -3.85
N ILE A 499 -4.47 -16.82 -5.12
CA ILE A 499 -3.64 -17.24 -6.25
C ILE A 499 -2.23 -16.66 -6.10
N GLY A 500 -2.11 -15.34 -5.91
CA GLY A 500 -0.80 -14.70 -5.78
C GLY A 500 0.02 -15.23 -4.61
N LEU A 501 -0.60 -15.41 -3.45
CA LEU A 501 0.06 -15.95 -2.26
C LEU A 501 0.58 -17.38 -2.49
N LEU A 502 -0.18 -18.22 -3.20
CA LEU A 502 0.27 -19.56 -3.59
C LEU A 502 1.39 -19.53 -4.64
N GLU A 503 1.37 -18.58 -5.59
CA GLU A 503 2.49 -18.38 -6.51
C GLU A 503 3.80 -18.13 -5.73
N VAL A 504 3.75 -17.31 -4.68
CA VAL A 504 4.93 -17.09 -3.82
C VAL A 504 5.27 -18.34 -3.01
N ALA A 505 4.27 -19.04 -2.46
CA ALA A 505 4.46 -20.26 -1.67
C ALA A 505 5.19 -21.37 -2.47
N PHE A 506 4.88 -21.51 -3.76
CA PHE A 506 5.48 -22.52 -4.65
C PHE A 506 6.59 -21.97 -5.55
N SER A 507 7.05 -20.74 -5.30
CA SER A 507 8.19 -20.17 -6.03
C SER A 507 9.54 -20.64 -5.48
N ARG A 508 10.62 -20.35 -6.22
CA ARG A 508 12.01 -20.50 -5.73
C ARG A 508 12.30 -19.71 -4.44
N TYR A 509 11.47 -18.71 -4.14
CA TYR A 509 11.58 -17.90 -2.93
C TYR A 509 10.52 -18.28 -1.89
N CYS A 510 10.09 -19.55 -1.84
CA CYS A 510 9.14 -20.05 -0.85
C CYS A 510 9.47 -19.56 0.58
N PRO A 511 8.50 -18.96 1.32
CA PRO A 511 8.74 -18.45 2.67
C PRO A 511 9.20 -19.49 3.69
N ILE A 512 8.79 -20.76 3.56
CA ILE A 512 9.20 -21.84 4.49
C ILE A 512 10.66 -22.23 4.28
N THR A 513 11.16 -22.27 3.04
CA THR A 513 12.55 -22.68 2.77
C THR A 513 13.46 -21.46 2.71
N PHE A 514 13.24 -20.58 1.75
CA PHE A 514 14.06 -19.39 1.55
C PHE A 514 13.85 -18.36 2.67
N GLY A 515 12.60 -18.05 3.01
CA GLY A 515 12.26 -17.00 3.98
C GLY A 515 12.69 -17.31 5.42
N ILE A 516 12.48 -18.54 5.90
CA ILE A 516 12.95 -18.94 7.24
C ILE A 516 14.48 -18.92 7.29
N ARG A 517 15.14 -19.40 6.24
CA ARG A 517 16.61 -19.38 6.17
C ARG A 517 17.18 -17.95 6.21
N THR A 518 16.52 -16.99 5.56
CA THR A 518 17.02 -15.60 5.49
C THR A 518 16.57 -14.75 6.67
N MET A 519 15.40 -15.00 7.26
CA MET A 519 14.78 -14.10 8.24
C MET A 519 14.32 -14.76 9.55
N GLY A 520 14.48 -16.07 9.71
CA GLY A 520 14.07 -16.81 10.91
C GLY A 520 12.54 -16.75 11.14
N LEU A 521 12.12 -16.36 12.34
CA LEU A 521 10.70 -16.26 12.72
C LEU A 521 9.88 -15.36 11.78
N MET A 522 10.49 -14.34 11.19
CA MET A 522 9.79 -13.48 10.23
C MET A 522 9.42 -14.25 8.96
N GLY A 523 10.24 -15.23 8.55
CA GLY A 523 9.92 -16.13 7.44
C GLY A 523 8.65 -16.94 7.70
N LEU A 524 8.41 -17.37 8.95
CA LEU A 524 7.17 -18.04 9.35
C LEU A 524 5.95 -17.11 9.31
N ALA A 525 6.11 -15.83 9.64
CA ALA A 525 5.04 -14.84 9.53
C ALA A 525 4.62 -14.63 8.06
N TYR A 526 5.59 -14.57 7.14
CA TYR A 526 5.30 -14.57 5.71
C TYR A 526 4.66 -15.89 5.26
N ALA A 527 5.20 -17.04 5.70
CA ALA A 527 4.64 -18.35 5.39
C ALA A 527 3.16 -18.48 5.79
N HIS A 528 2.77 -17.91 6.93
CA HIS A 528 1.37 -17.88 7.34
C HIS A 528 0.45 -17.29 6.27
N TYR A 529 0.85 -16.17 5.65
CA TYR A 529 0.07 -15.56 4.60
C TYR A 529 0.16 -16.34 3.29
N SER A 530 1.36 -16.75 2.86
CA SER A 530 1.51 -17.46 1.58
C SER A 530 0.73 -18.78 1.55
N PHE A 531 0.63 -19.47 2.69
CA PHE A 531 -0.12 -20.72 2.85
C PHE A 531 -1.53 -20.51 3.41
N TRP A 532 -2.00 -19.29 3.64
CA TRP A 532 -3.39 -19.09 4.07
C TRP A 532 -4.44 -19.78 3.17
N PRO A 533 -4.30 -19.81 1.83
CA PRO A 533 -5.30 -20.46 0.96
C PRO A 533 -5.49 -21.96 1.17
N ILE A 534 -4.49 -22.67 1.71
CA ILE A 534 -4.61 -24.11 1.97
C ILE A 534 -5.54 -24.41 3.17
N TRP A 535 -6.03 -23.40 3.89
CA TRP A 535 -7.14 -23.54 4.86
C TRP A 535 -8.42 -24.10 4.22
N SER A 536 -8.61 -23.90 2.92
CA SER A 536 -9.74 -24.48 2.20
C SER A 536 -9.82 -26.00 2.36
N ILE A 537 -8.68 -26.71 2.44
CA ILE A 537 -8.63 -28.17 2.58
C ILE A 537 -9.28 -28.64 3.90
N PRO A 538 -8.79 -28.24 5.10
CA PRO A 538 -9.43 -28.65 6.35
C PRO A 538 -10.87 -28.15 6.45
N ILE A 539 -11.17 -26.94 5.97
CA ILE A 539 -12.55 -26.42 5.97
C ILE A 539 -13.48 -27.36 5.19
N MET A 540 -13.10 -27.76 3.97
CA MET A 540 -13.90 -28.70 3.17
C MET A 540 -14.00 -30.07 3.83
N VAL A 541 -12.91 -30.59 4.38
CA VAL A 541 -12.92 -31.89 5.07
C VAL A 541 -13.86 -31.86 6.27
N TYR A 542 -13.73 -30.91 7.19
CA TYR A 542 -14.61 -30.84 8.36
C TYR A 542 -16.06 -30.43 8.03
N ALA A 543 -16.29 -29.74 6.91
CA ALA A 543 -17.63 -29.33 6.51
C ALA A 543 -18.44 -30.46 5.85
N PHE A 544 -17.79 -31.47 5.24
CA PHE A 544 -18.48 -32.51 4.47
C PHE A 544 -18.21 -33.94 4.94
N LEU A 545 -16.99 -34.24 5.42
CA LEU A 545 -16.61 -35.59 5.82
C LEU A 545 -17.46 -36.11 6.99
N PRO A 546 -17.79 -35.30 8.04
CA PRO A 546 -18.65 -35.76 9.12
C PRO A 546 -20.04 -36.23 8.68
N GLN A 547 -20.65 -35.50 7.75
CA GLN A 547 -21.99 -35.78 7.23
C GLN A 547 -21.98 -37.04 6.36
N LEU A 548 -20.96 -37.19 5.50
CA LEU A 548 -20.79 -38.37 4.65
C LEU A 548 -20.53 -39.63 5.48
N ALA A 549 -19.68 -39.56 6.50
CA ALA A 549 -19.44 -40.70 7.37
C ALA A 549 -20.66 -41.05 8.22
N LEU A 550 -21.43 -40.05 8.69
CA LEU A 550 -22.71 -40.29 9.37
C LEU A 550 -23.70 -41.02 8.46
N ALA A 551 -23.88 -40.54 7.22
CA ALA A 551 -24.75 -41.18 6.24
C ALA A 551 -24.32 -42.61 5.88
N SER A 552 -23.01 -42.89 5.97
CA SER A 552 -22.43 -44.21 5.68
C SER A 552 -22.33 -45.11 6.91
N GLY A 553 -22.81 -44.68 8.08
CA GLY A 553 -22.70 -45.44 9.34
C GLY A 553 -21.27 -45.63 9.85
N ILE A 554 -20.33 -44.77 9.45
CA ILE A 554 -18.91 -44.86 9.80
C ILE A 554 -18.61 -44.00 11.00
N SER A 555 -18.01 -44.61 12.02
CA SER A 555 -17.57 -43.93 13.22
C SER A 555 -16.23 -43.22 12.99
N ILE A 556 -16.26 -41.89 12.99
CA ILE A 556 -15.09 -41.02 12.76
C ILE A 556 -14.23 -40.86 14.03
N PHE A 557 -14.89 -40.85 15.18
CA PHE A 557 -14.25 -40.74 16.48
C PHE A 557 -14.07 -42.12 17.10
N PRO A 558 -12.99 -42.35 17.88
CA PRO A 558 -12.87 -43.57 18.66
C PRO A 558 -14.06 -43.68 19.63
N LYS A 559 -14.52 -44.92 19.88
CA LYS A 559 -15.47 -45.14 20.98
C LYS A 559 -14.75 -44.78 22.26
N VAL A 560 -15.27 -43.81 23.01
CA VAL A 560 -14.75 -43.49 24.34
C VAL A 560 -14.94 -44.74 25.19
N CYS A 561 -13.86 -45.23 25.81
CA CYS A 561 -13.97 -46.29 26.80
C CYS A 561 -14.80 -45.74 27.97
N HIS A 562 -16.07 -46.15 28.05
CA HIS A 562 -16.80 -46.10 29.30
C HIS A 562 -16.14 -47.14 30.21
N HIS A 563 -15.26 -46.67 31.08
CA HIS A 563 -14.88 -47.43 32.27
C HIS A 563 -16.01 -47.38 33.29
#